data_AF-H3BG79-F1
#
_entry.id   AF-H3BG79-F1
#
_cell.length_a   1.000
_cell.length_b   1.000
_cell.length_c   1.000
_cell.angle_alpha   90.00
_cell.angle_beta   90.00
_cell.angle_gamma   90.00
#
_symmetry.space_group_name_H-M   'P 1'
#
loop_
_entity.id
_entity.type
_entity.pdbx_description
1 polymer ?
#
loop_
_entity_poly.entity_id
_entity_poly.type
_entity_poly.pdbx_seq_one_letter_code
_entity_poly.pdbx_strand_id
1 'polypeptide(L)'
;MGSLLSTMTHRQATSNNGITVPKQVWDFLNEHKPLKLKEIKEHQKVSIFIDQETRDSYTLKIICEGPDPKKSLSSTKKSLKYHFKKAEDELTKTSRKSKAIRDVADTDQDNCPICLGDIEAKKTLEKCGHSFCEDCLNQALKIKSTCPLCKEFYGKLIGNQPENGTMSVRWESHLHLPGYEKSGTIIVQYSFSSGIQGPEHPNPGVPYPGTTRCAFLPDNPEGNKVLGLLRRAFDQRLTFTIGTSMTTGRSNVITWNDIHHKTNTWGGPQFFGYPDPSYLQRVQEELRDKGITED
;
A
#
# COMPACT_ATOMS: atom_id res chain seq x y z
N MET A 1 27.16 -63.02 33.76
CA MET A 1 25.70 -63.09 33.62
C MET A 1 25.19 -61.64 33.55
N GLY A 2 24.85 -61.01 32.44
CA GLY A 2 24.35 -61.53 31.17
C GLY A 2 22.84 -61.73 31.23
N SER A 3 22.05 -60.65 31.05
CA SER A 3 20.63 -60.67 30.61
C SER A 3 20.19 -59.22 30.39
N LEU A 4 20.20 -58.71 29.15
CA LEU A 4 19.10 -58.77 28.16
C LEU A 4 17.88 -57.93 28.58
N LEU A 5 17.80 -56.71 28.05
CA LEU A 5 16.55 -56.15 27.54
C LEU A 5 16.86 -55.28 26.32
N SER A 6 16.59 -55.88 25.17
CA SER A 6 16.82 -55.35 23.84
C SER A 6 15.72 -54.38 23.44
N THR A 7 16.14 -53.23 22.91
CA THR A 7 15.58 -52.52 21.74
C THR A 7 14.06 -52.46 21.55
N MET A 8 13.50 -51.25 21.58
CA MET A 8 12.65 -50.72 20.48
C MET A 8 12.69 -49.18 20.51
N THR A 9 13.81 -48.58 20.11
CA THR A 9 13.77 -47.22 19.59
C THR A 9 13.04 -47.29 18.25
N HIS A 10 11.81 -46.77 18.20
CA HIS A 10 11.17 -46.44 16.93
C HIS A 10 12.07 -45.39 16.25
N ARG A 11 13.00 -45.86 15.40
CA ARG A 11 13.62 -45.03 14.37
C ARG A 11 12.48 -44.56 13.48
N GLN A 12 11.98 -43.36 13.73
CA GLN A 12 11.15 -42.65 12.77
C GLN A 12 12.03 -42.45 11.55
N ALA A 13 11.77 -43.27 10.53
CA ALA A 13 12.41 -43.16 9.25
C ALA A 13 12.14 -41.74 8.72
N THR A 14 13.17 -40.89 8.74
CA THR A 14 13.18 -39.59 8.08
C THR A 14 13.24 -39.84 6.57
N SER A 15 12.13 -40.30 5.99
CA SER A 15 11.96 -40.21 4.55
C SER A 15 11.99 -38.74 4.17
N ASN A 16 12.67 -38.42 3.08
CA ASN A 16 12.87 -37.06 2.62
C ASN A 16 11.50 -36.43 2.25
N ASN A 17 10.87 -35.74 3.22
CA ASN A 17 9.49 -35.24 3.14
C ASN A 17 9.39 -33.86 2.48
N GLY A 18 10.52 -33.32 2.00
CA GLY A 18 10.59 -32.05 1.29
C GLY A 18 9.97 -32.09 -0.12
N ILE A 19 9.35 -30.99 -0.53
CA ILE A 19 9.08 -30.63 -1.92
C ILE A 19 9.52 -29.19 -2.16
N THR A 20 10.39 -28.98 -3.15
CA THR A 20 10.85 -27.63 -3.52
C THR A 20 9.91 -27.06 -4.58
N VAL A 21 9.54 -25.79 -4.42
CA VAL A 21 8.64 -25.05 -5.32
C VAL A 21 9.17 -23.63 -5.53
N PRO A 22 9.11 -23.06 -6.75
CA PRO A 22 9.45 -21.65 -6.96
C PRO A 22 8.57 -20.73 -6.12
N LYS A 23 9.12 -19.64 -5.58
CA LYS A 23 8.36 -18.72 -4.71
C LYS A 23 7.09 -18.20 -5.36
N GLN A 24 7.23 -17.68 -6.58
CA GLN A 24 6.12 -17.13 -7.36
C GLN A 24 4.95 -18.11 -7.53
N VAL A 25 5.24 -19.41 -7.64
CA VAL A 25 4.23 -20.46 -7.80
C VAL A 25 3.52 -20.74 -6.47
N TRP A 26 4.27 -20.78 -5.37
CA TRP A 26 3.73 -20.98 -4.03
C TRP A 26 2.90 -19.78 -3.55
N ASP A 27 3.40 -18.57 -3.75
CA ASP A 27 2.75 -17.32 -3.37
C ASP A 27 1.44 -17.14 -4.16
N PHE A 28 1.46 -17.38 -5.48
CA PHE A 28 0.26 -17.37 -6.33
C PHE A 28 -0.83 -18.32 -5.81
N LEU A 29 -0.46 -19.52 -5.38
CA LEU A 29 -1.42 -20.48 -4.84
C LEU A 29 -2.00 -20.06 -3.48
N ASN A 30 -1.19 -19.45 -2.61
CA ASN A 30 -1.67 -18.95 -1.32
C ASN A 30 -2.60 -17.74 -1.47
N GLU A 31 -2.24 -16.79 -2.32
CA GLU A 31 -3.01 -15.55 -2.52
C GLU A 31 -4.29 -15.78 -3.32
N HIS A 32 -4.20 -16.53 -4.42
CA HIS A 32 -5.28 -16.60 -5.41
C HIS A 32 -6.10 -17.90 -5.32
N LYS A 33 -5.59 -18.94 -4.63
CA LYS A 33 -6.27 -20.24 -4.49
C LYS A 33 -6.20 -20.83 -3.06
N PRO A 34 -6.49 -20.05 -2.01
CA PRO A 34 -6.36 -20.51 -0.62
C PRO A 34 -7.27 -21.70 -0.29
N LEU A 35 -8.47 -21.76 -0.89
CA LEU A 35 -9.43 -22.85 -0.68
C LEU A 35 -8.89 -24.21 -1.16
N LYS A 36 -8.11 -24.24 -2.26
CA LYS A 36 -7.56 -25.50 -2.79
C LYS A 36 -6.44 -26.06 -1.91
N LEU A 37 -5.63 -25.18 -1.34
CA LEU A 37 -4.61 -25.60 -0.37
C LEU A 37 -5.25 -26.12 0.92
N LYS A 38 -6.37 -25.51 1.34
CA LYS A 38 -7.17 -25.99 2.48
C LYS A 38 -7.77 -27.38 2.21
N GLU A 39 -8.35 -27.60 1.04
CA GLU A 39 -8.87 -28.91 0.61
C GLU A 39 -7.79 -30.01 0.63
N ILE A 40 -6.59 -29.74 0.10
CA ILE A 40 -5.48 -30.71 0.10
C ILE A 40 -5.07 -31.07 1.52
N LYS A 41 -4.97 -30.07 2.42
CA LYS A 41 -4.60 -30.27 3.83
C LYS A 41 -5.65 -31.12 4.57
N GLU A 42 -6.92 -30.81 4.37
CA GLU A 42 -8.05 -31.46 5.05
C GLU A 42 -8.32 -32.89 4.54
N HIS A 43 -8.36 -33.09 3.21
CA HIS A 43 -8.65 -34.41 2.62
C HIS A 43 -7.57 -35.45 2.92
N GLN A 44 -6.31 -35.03 3.04
CA GLN A 44 -5.18 -35.95 3.23
C GLN A 44 -4.64 -35.95 4.66
N LYS A 45 -5.24 -35.15 5.57
CA LYS A 45 -4.80 -34.95 6.96
C LYS A 45 -3.30 -34.65 7.03
N VAL A 46 -2.89 -33.61 6.31
CA VAL A 46 -1.49 -33.20 6.22
C VAL A 46 -1.32 -31.73 6.59
N SER A 47 -0.23 -31.46 7.30
CA SER A 47 0.22 -30.12 7.62
C SER A 47 1.43 -29.78 6.74
N ILE A 48 1.38 -28.64 6.05
CA ILE A 48 2.41 -28.21 5.10
C ILE A 48 3.00 -26.89 5.59
N PHE A 49 4.33 -26.86 5.74
CA PHE A 49 5.08 -25.70 6.22
C PHE A 49 6.27 -25.41 5.32
N ILE A 50 6.71 -24.16 5.28
CA ILE A 50 7.99 -23.78 4.66
C ILE A 50 9.09 -24.17 5.65
N ASP A 51 10.01 -25.03 5.23
CA ASP A 51 11.12 -25.55 6.04
C ASP A 51 12.42 -24.79 5.75
N GLN A 52 12.63 -24.46 4.48
CA GLN A 52 13.76 -23.64 4.04
C GLN A 52 13.33 -22.69 2.92
N GLU A 53 14.00 -21.55 2.86
CA GLU A 53 13.77 -20.52 1.86
C GLU A 53 15.10 -20.14 1.20
N THR A 54 15.13 -20.15 -0.13
CA THR A 54 16.24 -19.59 -0.93
C THR A 54 15.79 -18.30 -1.61
N ARG A 55 16.64 -17.69 -2.46
CA ARG A 55 16.23 -16.50 -3.23
C ARG A 55 15.00 -16.78 -4.10
N ASP A 56 14.95 -17.93 -4.75
CA ASP A 56 13.99 -18.22 -5.83
C ASP A 56 12.99 -19.34 -5.51
N SER A 57 13.15 -20.06 -4.39
CA SER A 57 12.30 -21.22 -4.05
C SER A 57 12.04 -21.40 -2.55
N TYR A 58 10.95 -22.07 -2.23
CA TYR A 58 10.68 -22.63 -0.91
C TYR A 58 10.85 -24.15 -0.94
N THR A 59 11.43 -24.70 0.12
CA THR A 59 11.37 -26.14 0.41
C THR A 59 10.27 -26.37 1.44
N LEU A 60 9.21 -27.05 1.03
CA LEU A 60 8.05 -27.32 1.87
C LEU A 60 8.20 -28.67 2.56
N LYS A 61 7.92 -28.71 3.85
CA LYS A 61 7.85 -29.92 4.66
C LYS A 61 6.40 -30.32 4.87
N ILE A 62 6.12 -31.58 4.56
CA ILE A 62 4.80 -32.20 4.71
C ILE A 62 4.83 -33.13 5.91
N ILE A 63 3.91 -32.91 6.84
CA ILE A 63 3.68 -33.74 8.02
C ILE A 63 2.36 -34.46 7.82
N CYS A 64 2.37 -35.79 7.84
CA CYS A 64 1.16 -36.61 7.67
C CYS A 64 0.67 -37.11 9.02
N GLU A 65 -0.62 -36.92 9.31
CA GLU A 65 -1.26 -37.35 10.54
C GLU A 65 -2.30 -38.44 10.20
N GLY A 66 -1.93 -39.72 10.32
CA GLY A 66 -2.86 -40.82 10.02
C GLY A 66 -2.24 -42.23 10.01
N PRO A 67 -3.08 -43.27 9.86
CA PRO A 67 -2.69 -44.68 10.01
C PRO A 67 -1.75 -45.20 8.91
N ASP A 68 -1.66 -44.53 7.75
CA ASP A 68 -0.70 -44.85 6.68
C ASP A 68 0.03 -43.58 6.17
N PRO A 69 1.11 -43.15 6.85
CA PRO A 69 1.81 -41.89 6.55
C PRO A 69 2.47 -41.87 5.16
N LYS A 70 2.92 -43.03 4.66
CA LYS A 70 3.65 -43.12 3.39
C LYS A 70 2.72 -42.98 2.20
N LYS A 71 1.53 -43.58 2.27
CA LYS A 71 0.49 -43.44 1.24
C LYS A 71 -0.08 -42.03 1.21
N SER A 72 -0.31 -41.41 2.38
CA SER A 72 -0.74 -40.01 2.46
C SER A 72 0.32 -39.06 1.89
N LEU A 73 1.60 -39.28 2.21
CA LEU A 73 2.70 -38.45 1.69
C LEU A 73 2.83 -38.52 0.17
N SER A 74 2.77 -39.73 -0.42
CA SER A 74 2.90 -39.90 -1.87
C SER A 74 1.72 -39.27 -2.63
N SER A 75 0.50 -39.44 -2.10
CA SER A 75 -0.72 -38.82 -2.64
C SER A 75 -0.68 -37.30 -2.55
N THR A 76 -0.20 -36.76 -1.43
CA THR A 76 -0.04 -35.30 -1.22
C THR A 76 0.99 -34.70 -2.15
N LYS A 77 2.17 -35.32 -2.27
CA LYS A 77 3.20 -34.85 -3.21
C LYS A 77 2.70 -34.86 -4.65
N LYS A 78 1.89 -35.85 -5.04
CA LYS A 78 1.29 -35.91 -6.38
C LYS A 78 0.29 -34.78 -6.61
N SER A 79 -0.60 -34.52 -5.63
CA SER A 79 -1.59 -33.44 -5.70
C SER A 79 -0.91 -32.06 -5.76
N LEU A 80 0.06 -31.81 -4.88
CA LEU A 80 0.82 -30.55 -4.87
C LEU A 80 1.56 -30.31 -6.18
N LYS A 81 2.25 -31.32 -6.71
CA LYS A 81 2.93 -31.21 -8.02
C LYS A 81 1.96 -30.86 -9.15
N TYR A 82 0.77 -31.45 -9.15
CA TYR A 82 -0.27 -31.11 -10.14
C TYR A 82 -0.70 -29.64 -10.03
N HIS A 83 -0.95 -29.17 -8.81
CA HIS A 83 -1.36 -27.79 -8.58
C HIS A 83 -0.23 -26.77 -8.83
N PHE A 84 1.02 -27.10 -8.51
CA PHE A 84 2.18 -26.31 -8.87
C PHE A 84 2.31 -26.19 -10.38
N LYS A 85 2.19 -27.30 -11.11
CA LYS A 85 2.26 -27.27 -12.58
C LYS A 85 1.14 -26.41 -13.19
N LYS A 86 -0.07 -26.51 -12.65
CA LYS A 86 -1.21 -25.69 -13.10
C LYS A 86 -1.01 -24.21 -12.78
N ALA A 87 -0.44 -23.88 -11.63
CA ALA A 87 -0.09 -22.51 -11.26
C ALA A 87 1.03 -21.95 -12.15
N GLU A 88 2.06 -22.73 -12.45
CA GLU A 88 3.09 -22.36 -13.44
C GLU A 88 2.50 -22.11 -14.84
N ASP A 89 1.61 -22.99 -15.31
CA ASP A 89 0.96 -22.83 -16.61
C ASP A 89 0.06 -21.58 -16.66
N GLU A 90 -0.56 -21.20 -15.53
CA GLU A 90 -1.32 -19.96 -15.41
C GLU A 90 -0.41 -18.73 -15.35
N LEU A 91 0.67 -18.77 -14.56
CA LEU A 91 1.68 -17.70 -14.50
C LEU A 91 2.34 -17.46 -15.87
N THR A 92 2.65 -18.53 -16.61
CA THR A 92 3.20 -18.43 -17.97
C THR A 92 2.15 -17.96 -18.98
N LYS A 93 0.85 -18.28 -18.82
CA LYS A 93 -0.23 -17.68 -19.62
C LYS A 93 -0.39 -16.19 -19.34
N THR A 94 -0.32 -15.76 -18.09
CA THR A 94 -0.36 -14.34 -17.71
C THR A 94 0.88 -13.61 -18.25
N SER A 95 2.06 -14.25 -18.23
CA SER A 95 3.30 -13.76 -18.84
C SER A 95 3.22 -13.69 -20.38
N ARG A 96 2.60 -14.67 -21.04
CA ARG A 96 2.35 -14.64 -22.49
C ARG A 96 1.27 -13.65 -22.89
N LYS A 97 0.27 -13.39 -22.04
CA LYS A 97 -0.74 -12.33 -22.25
C LYS A 97 -0.09 -10.95 -22.13
N SER A 98 0.79 -10.76 -21.15
CA SER A 98 1.60 -9.53 -21.01
C SER A 98 2.69 -9.40 -22.07
N LYS A 99 3.21 -10.50 -22.63
CA LYS A 99 4.11 -10.49 -23.79
C LYS A 99 3.39 -10.23 -25.12
N ALA A 100 2.20 -10.78 -25.33
CA ALA A 100 1.36 -10.45 -26.49
C ALA A 100 0.84 -9.00 -26.43
N ILE A 101 0.67 -8.43 -25.24
CA ILE A 101 0.45 -6.97 -25.06
C ILE A 101 1.72 -6.17 -25.39
N ARG A 102 2.92 -6.73 -25.16
CA ARG A 102 4.20 -6.08 -25.53
C ARG A 102 4.50 -6.16 -27.03
N ASP A 103 4.17 -7.26 -27.70
CA ASP A 103 4.48 -7.45 -29.12
C ASP A 103 3.49 -6.69 -30.04
N VAL A 104 2.33 -6.25 -29.52
CA VAL A 104 1.43 -5.29 -30.21
C VAL A 104 1.87 -3.83 -29.98
N ALA A 105 2.78 -3.57 -29.04
CA ALA A 105 3.26 -2.22 -28.71
C ALA A 105 4.46 -1.75 -29.56
N ASP A 106 4.97 -2.56 -30.49
CA ASP A 106 6.12 -2.18 -31.33
C ASP A 106 5.74 -1.43 -32.61
N THR A 107 4.44 -1.36 -32.94
CA THR A 107 3.94 -0.57 -34.08
C THR A 107 3.15 0.68 -33.68
N ASP A 108 2.97 0.93 -32.36
CA ASP A 108 2.10 2.00 -31.83
C ASP A 108 2.88 3.04 -31.00
N GLN A 109 4.22 3.03 -31.06
CA GLN A 109 5.07 4.04 -30.37
C GLN A 109 4.98 5.46 -30.97
N ASP A 110 4.34 5.59 -32.13
CA ASP A 110 4.19 6.85 -32.83
C ASP A 110 2.77 7.42 -32.76
N ASN A 111 1.83 6.75 -32.10
CA ASN A 111 0.49 7.29 -31.86
C ASN A 111 0.34 7.92 -30.47
N CYS A 112 -0.24 9.11 -30.43
CA CYS A 112 -0.55 9.80 -29.20
C CYS A 112 -1.77 9.16 -28.53
N PRO A 113 -1.68 8.71 -27.26
CA PRO A 113 -2.78 8.05 -26.57
C PRO A 113 -3.93 9.00 -26.17
N ILE A 114 -3.78 10.31 -26.40
CA ILE A 114 -4.80 11.32 -26.08
C ILE A 114 -5.65 11.62 -27.30
N CYS A 115 -5.05 11.91 -28.47
CA CYS A 115 -5.78 12.19 -29.70
C CYS A 115 -5.98 10.96 -30.59
N LEU A 116 -5.31 9.84 -30.29
CA LEU A 116 -5.34 8.58 -31.03
C LEU A 116 -4.82 8.68 -32.48
N GLY A 117 -4.09 9.75 -32.82
CA GLY A 117 -3.38 9.92 -34.10
C GLY A 117 -1.87 10.01 -33.90
N ASP A 118 -1.12 10.24 -34.97
CA ASP A 118 0.34 10.35 -34.93
C ASP A 118 0.81 11.43 -33.93
N ILE A 119 1.94 11.19 -33.28
CA ILE A 119 2.53 12.14 -32.33
C ILE A 119 3.12 13.33 -33.09
N GLU A 120 2.38 14.42 -33.13
CA GLU A 120 2.85 15.74 -33.55
C GLU A 120 3.60 16.43 -32.41
N ALA A 121 4.81 16.96 -32.68
CA ALA A 121 5.65 17.63 -31.67
C ALA A 121 5.82 16.77 -30.39
N LYS A 122 6.51 15.63 -30.53
CA LYS A 122 6.68 14.63 -29.46
C LYS A 122 7.22 15.23 -28.17
N LYS A 123 6.48 15.06 -27.09
CA LYS A 123 6.89 15.41 -25.73
C LYS A 123 6.88 14.17 -24.86
N THR A 124 8.05 13.82 -24.32
CA THR A 124 8.24 12.66 -23.46
C THR A 124 8.39 13.12 -22.02
N LEU A 125 7.57 12.54 -21.14
CA LEU A 125 7.57 12.82 -19.72
C LEU A 125 8.75 12.13 -19.02
N GLU A 126 9.65 12.91 -18.40
CA GLU A 126 10.96 12.43 -17.93
C GLU A 126 10.92 11.33 -16.86
N LYS A 127 9.98 11.40 -15.90
CA LYS A 127 9.92 10.43 -14.79
C LYS A 127 9.38 9.05 -15.22
N CYS A 128 8.53 9.00 -16.24
CA CYS A 128 7.80 7.78 -16.62
C CYS A 128 8.01 7.33 -18.08
N GLY A 129 8.68 8.13 -18.91
CA GLY A 129 8.99 7.81 -20.30
C GLY A 129 7.82 7.81 -21.29
N HIS A 130 6.60 8.16 -20.84
CA HIS A 130 5.42 8.20 -21.71
C HIS A 130 5.45 9.41 -22.66
N SER A 131 5.09 9.19 -23.93
CA SER A 131 5.13 10.21 -24.98
C SER A 131 3.75 10.57 -25.50
N PHE A 132 3.57 11.84 -25.85
CA PHE A 132 2.31 12.42 -26.31
C PHE A 132 2.60 13.54 -27.32
N CYS A 133 1.59 14.01 -28.06
CA CYS A 133 1.69 15.32 -28.71
C CYS A 133 1.88 16.40 -27.65
N GLU A 134 2.70 17.41 -27.93
CA GLU A 134 2.93 18.52 -26.99
C GLU A 134 1.62 19.19 -26.56
N ASP A 135 0.74 19.51 -27.51
CA ASP A 135 -0.54 20.16 -27.22
C ASP A 135 -1.48 19.28 -26.39
N CYS A 136 -1.54 17.99 -26.72
CA CYS A 136 -2.36 17.02 -25.98
C CYS A 136 -1.88 16.91 -24.52
N LEU A 137 -0.57 16.82 -24.31
CA LEU A 137 0.01 16.76 -22.97
C LEU A 137 -0.23 18.06 -22.21
N ASN A 138 0.00 19.22 -22.83
CA ASN A 138 -0.19 20.51 -22.19
C ASN A 138 -1.65 20.73 -21.77
N GLN A 139 -2.62 20.31 -22.58
CA GLN A 139 -4.05 20.35 -22.22
C GLN A 139 -4.36 19.40 -21.07
N ALA A 140 -3.85 18.17 -21.10
CA ALA A 140 -4.05 17.21 -20.01
C ALA A 140 -3.47 17.70 -18.68
N LEU A 141 -2.25 18.26 -18.70
CA LEU A 141 -1.57 18.77 -17.51
C LEU A 141 -2.23 20.02 -16.91
N LYS A 142 -2.98 20.80 -17.71
CA LYS A 142 -3.82 21.91 -17.20
C LYS A 142 -4.99 21.41 -16.36
N ILE A 143 -5.53 20.23 -16.67
CA ILE A 143 -6.62 19.62 -15.90
C ILE A 143 -6.07 18.91 -14.67
N LYS A 144 -5.04 18.07 -14.87
CA LYS A 144 -4.41 17.34 -13.79
C LYS A 144 -2.94 17.17 -14.07
N SER A 145 -2.11 17.60 -13.13
CA SER A 145 -0.64 17.53 -13.14
C SER A 145 -0.10 16.10 -13.00
N THR A 146 -0.66 15.15 -13.75
CA THR A 146 -0.28 13.73 -13.76
C THR A 146 -0.21 13.20 -15.19
N CYS A 147 0.67 12.22 -15.43
CA CYS A 147 0.72 11.49 -16.68
C CYS A 147 -0.65 10.84 -16.99
N PRO A 148 -1.24 11.07 -18.17
CA PRO A 148 -2.52 10.46 -18.54
C PRO A 148 -2.51 8.92 -18.63
N LEU A 149 -1.34 8.31 -18.78
CA LEU A 149 -1.19 6.85 -18.88
C LEU A 149 -0.96 6.17 -17.52
N CYS A 150 0.02 6.63 -16.74
CA CYS A 150 0.42 5.97 -15.50
C CYS A 150 0.10 6.76 -14.22
N LYS A 151 -0.44 7.97 -14.35
CA LYS A 151 -0.79 8.88 -13.23
C LYS A 151 0.40 9.42 -12.43
N GLU A 152 1.64 9.21 -12.90
CA GLU A 152 2.86 9.82 -12.32
C GLU A 152 2.73 11.35 -12.26
N PHE A 153 3.11 11.98 -11.14
CA PHE A 153 2.91 13.42 -10.92
C PHE A 153 4.00 14.29 -11.58
N TYR A 154 3.56 15.33 -12.30
CA TYR A 154 4.41 16.32 -12.98
C TYR A 154 4.02 17.74 -12.57
N GLY A 155 4.88 18.40 -11.81
CA GLY A 155 4.62 19.71 -11.21
C GLY A 155 4.22 19.60 -9.73
N LYS A 156 3.87 20.73 -9.11
CA LYS A 156 3.37 20.78 -7.73
C LYS A 156 1.85 20.78 -7.75
N LEU A 157 1.22 19.76 -7.18
CA LEU A 157 -0.22 19.74 -7.01
C LEU A 157 -0.59 20.81 -5.98
N ILE A 158 -1.44 21.75 -6.34
CA ILE A 158 -1.95 22.76 -5.41
C ILE A 158 -3.42 22.45 -5.14
N GLY A 159 -3.78 22.30 -3.86
CA GLY A 159 -5.16 22.07 -3.44
C GLY A 159 -5.95 23.36 -3.24
N ASN A 160 -7.16 23.23 -2.72
CA ASN A 160 -8.08 24.34 -2.45
C ASN A 160 -8.29 24.58 -0.95
N GLN A 161 -7.31 24.25 -0.10
CA GLN A 161 -7.29 24.73 1.29
C GLN A 161 -7.38 26.27 1.31
N PRO A 162 -8.17 26.89 2.20
CA PRO A 162 -8.20 28.35 2.31
C PRO A 162 -6.84 28.98 2.63
N GLU A 163 -6.52 30.13 2.03
CA GLU A 163 -5.20 30.78 2.16
C GLU A 163 -4.98 31.47 3.52
N ASN A 164 -6.06 31.73 4.25
CA ASN A 164 -6.03 32.33 5.59
C ASN A 164 -5.67 31.34 6.71
N GLY A 165 -5.15 30.16 6.35
CA GLY A 165 -4.71 29.13 7.27
C GLY A 165 -3.31 29.38 7.82
N THR A 166 -3.09 28.97 9.06
CA THR A 166 -1.76 28.94 9.69
C THR A 166 -1.48 27.54 10.25
N MET A 167 -0.21 27.13 10.22
CA MET A 167 0.27 25.87 10.78
C MET A 167 1.41 26.15 11.77
N SER A 168 1.17 26.00 13.07
CA SER A 168 2.18 26.12 14.12
C SER A 168 2.54 24.76 14.70
N VAL A 169 3.75 24.64 15.23
CA VAL A 169 4.28 23.38 15.78
C VAL A 169 4.89 23.67 17.14
N ARG A 170 4.63 22.80 18.11
CA ARG A 170 5.28 22.78 19.42
C ARG A 170 5.74 21.37 19.76
N TRP A 171 6.76 21.27 20.60
CA TRP A 171 7.33 20.00 21.05
C TRP A 171 7.16 19.88 22.56
N GLU A 172 6.59 18.76 23.01
CA GLU A 172 6.33 18.46 24.41
C GLU A 172 7.14 17.24 24.84
N SER A 173 8.21 17.45 25.60
CA SER A 173 9.12 16.38 26.04
C SER A 173 8.51 15.42 27.06
N HIS A 174 7.53 15.87 27.83
CA HIS A 174 6.90 15.11 28.91
C HIS A 174 5.59 14.43 28.51
N LEU A 175 5.10 14.72 27.29
CA LEU A 175 3.92 14.07 26.75
C LEU A 175 4.37 12.88 25.89
N HIS A 176 3.89 11.70 26.22
CA HIS A 176 4.21 10.47 25.51
C HIS A 176 2.95 9.87 24.89
N LEU A 177 3.04 9.52 23.60
CA LEU A 177 1.96 8.84 22.89
C LEU A 177 2.05 7.33 23.18
N PRO A 178 0.91 6.64 23.39
CA PRO A 178 0.90 5.19 23.50
C PRO A 178 1.59 4.51 22.30
N GLY A 179 2.57 3.66 22.56
CA GLY A 179 3.46 3.03 21.58
C GLY A 179 4.75 3.78 21.28
N TYR A 180 4.95 4.96 21.88
CA TYR A 180 6.12 5.82 21.71
C TYR A 180 6.62 6.40 23.04
N GLU A 181 6.67 5.57 24.10
CA GLU A 181 6.98 5.97 25.49
C GLU A 181 8.40 6.53 25.67
N LYS A 182 9.28 6.34 24.68
CA LYS A 182 10.67 6.83 24.68
C LYS A 182 10.85 8.15 23.92
N SER A 183 9.78 8.72 23.40
CA SER A 183 9.80 9.92 22.56
C SER A 183 8.87 10.98 23.15
N GLY A 184 9.21 12.26 22.95
CA GLY A 184 8.27 13.35 23.21
C GLY A 184 7.11 13.33 22.22
N THR A 185 6.29 14.38 22.25
CA THR A 185 5.18 14.56 21.30
C THR A 185 5.33 15.88 20.56
N ILE A 186 5.26 15.82 19.24
CA ILE A 186 5.09 16.98 18.36
C ILE A 186 3.60 17.28 18.28
N ILE A 187 3.21 18.52 18.59
CA ILE A 187 1.83 18.97 18.45
C ILE A 187 1.77 20.00 17.31
N VAL A 188 1.04 19.63 16.28
CA VAL A 188 0.78 20.48 15.11
C VAL A 188 -0.59 21.11 15.28
N GLN A 189 -0.64 22.44 15.24
CA GLN A 189 -1.90 23.19 15.33
C GLN A 189 -2.15 23.92 14.01
N TYR A 190 -3.33 23.66 13.45
CA TYR A 190 -3.85 24.35 12.28
C TYR A 190 -4.94 25.32 12.72
N SER A 191 -4.90 26.56 12.23
CA SER A 191 -5.92 27.56 12.53
C SER A 191 -6.32 28.33 11.29
N PHE A 192 -7.62 28.48 11.09
CA PHE A 192 -8.24 29.20 9.98
C PHE A 192 -9.30 30.16 10.53
N SER A 193 -9.31 31.40 10.06
CA SER A 193 -10.41 32.32 10.28
C SER A 193 -11.61 31.99 9.36
N SER A 194 -12.78 32.53 9.67
CA SER A 194 -13.92 32.49 8.74
C SER A 194 -13.61 33.27 7.48
N GLY A 195 -14.21 32.87 6.37
CA GLY A 195 -14.02 33.56 5.09
C GLY A 195 -15.15 33.30 4.10
N ILE A 196 -14.90 33.69 2.85
CA ILE A 196 -15.81 33.50 1.72
C ILE A 196 -15.16 32.54 0.72
N GLN A 197 -15.94 31.61 0.20
CA GLN A 197 -15.49 30.65 -0.80
C GLN A 197 -15.04 31.36 -2.09
N GLY A 198 -13.78 31.19 -2.46
CA GLY A 198 -13.23 31.57 -3.77
C GLY A 198 -13.72 30.70 -4.93
N PRO A 199 -13.32 31.02 -6.18
CA PRO A 199 -13.74 30.31 -7.40
C PRO A 199 -13.38 28.81 -7.43
N GLU A 200 -12.37 28.39 -6.67
CA GLU A 200 -11.88 27.00 -6.57
C GLU A 200 -12.67 26.13 -5.58
N HIS A 201 -13.61 26.72 -4.84
CA HIS A 201 -14.41 26.03 -3.83
C HIS A 201 -15.79 25.62 -4.36
N PRO A 202 -16.49 24.69 -3.69
CA PRO A 202 -17.76 24.14 -4.20
C PRO A 202 -18.86 25.18 -4.45
N ASN A 203 -18.95 26.22 -3.61
CA ASN A 203 -19.98 27.24 -3.70
C ASN A 203 -19.35 28.65 -3.62
N PRO A 204 -18.80 29.18 -4.74
CA PRO A 204 -18.17 30.49 -4.75
C PRO A 204 -19.10 31.60 -4.22
N GLY A 205 -18.57 32.51 -3.39
CA GLY A 205 -19.33 33.58 -2.74
C GLY A 205 -20.05 33.18 -1.45
N VAL A 206 -20.17 31.89 -1.14
CA VAL A 206 -20.80 31.41 0.10
C VAL A 206 -19.80 31.44 1.27
N PRO A 207 -20.21 31.92 2.46
CA PRO A 207 -19.33 31.95 3.63
C PRO A 207 -19.01 30.56 4.18
N TYR A 208 -17.86 30.44 4.83
CA TYR A 208 -17.47 29.28 5.64
C TYR A 208 -16.98 29.74 7.03
N PRO A 209 -17.25 28.98 8.10
CA PRO A 209 -16.73 29.28 9.43
C PRO A 209 -15.25 28.90 9.56
N GLY A 210 -14.54 29.62 10.43
CA GLY A 210 -13.16 29.27 10.82
C GLY A 210 -13.10 27.99 11.66
N THR A 211 -11.90 27.46 11.83
CA THR A 211 -11.66 26.25 12.64
C THR A 211 -10.26 26.25 13.23
N THR A 212 -10.07 25.53 14.33
CA THR A 212 -8.75 25.21 14.88
C THR A 212 -8.69 23.72 15.17
N ARG A 213 -7.60 23.07 14.77
CA ARG A 213 -7.42 21.62 14.91
C ARG A 213 -6.00 21.32 15.36
N CYS A 214 -5.88 20.35 16.26
CA CYS A 214 -4.60 19.83 16.71
C CYS A 214 -4.39 18.42 16.18
N ALA A 215 -3.14 18.11 15.86
CA ALA A 215 -2.68 16.78 15.52
C ALA A 215 -1.40 16.44 16.29
N PHE A 216 -1.18 15.14 16.51
CA PHE A 216 -0.09 14.63 17.33
C PHE A 216 0.80 13.69 16.53
N LEU A 217 2.11 13.85 16.65
CA LEU A 217 3.12 12.93 16.12
C LEU A 217 4.14 12.61 17.23
N PRO A 218 4.77 11.42 17.23
CA PRO A 218 5.87 11.16 18.14
C PRO A 218 7.09 12.00 17.76
N ASP A 219 7.78 12.56 18.73
CA ASP A 219 9.03 13.29 18.52
C ASP A 219 10.21 12.31 18.41
N ASN A 220 10.29 11.71 17.23
CA ASN A 220 11.35 10.78 16.84
C ASN A 220 11.68 10.99 15.35
N PRO A 221 12.69 10.31 14.78
CA PRO A 221 13.09 10.52 13.38
C PRO A 221 11.94 10.34 12.37
N GLU A 222 11.09 9.32 12.55
CA GLU A 222 9.97 9.05 11.64
C GLU A 222 8.86 10.09 11.76
N GLY A 223 8.51 10.49 12.99
CA GLY A 223 7.52 11.53 13.22
C GLY A 223 7.96 12.91 12.71
N ASN A 224 9.25 13.25 12.85
CA ASN A 224 9.81 14.47 12.28
C ASN A 224 9.84 14.44 10.74
N LYS A 225 10.07 13.27 10.13
CA LYS A 225 9.91 13.08 8.69
C LYS A 225 8.46 13.34 8.24
N VAL A 226 7.49 12.74 8.92
CA VAL A 226 6.06 13.00 8.65
C VAL A 226 5.72 14.48 8.83
N LEU A 227 6.23 15.14 9.86
CA LEU A 227 6.03 16.58 10.07
C LEU A 227 6.51 17.41 8.87
N GLY A 228 7.68 17.10 8.32
CA GLY A 228 8.22 17.78 7.14
C GLY A 228 7.30 17.62 5.91
N LEU A 229 6.78 16.41 5.69
CA LEU A 229 5.84 16.15 4.60
C LEU A 229 4.49 16.87 4.83
N LEU A 230 3.97 16.88 6.06
CA LEU A 230 2.75 17.61 6.40
C LEU A 230 2.90 19.12 6.18
N ARG A 231 4.08 19.69 6.48
CA ARG A 231 4.38 21.10 6.17
C ARG A 231 4.28 21.35 4.67
N ARG A 232 4.93 20.51 3.85
CA ARG A 232 4.85 20.60 2.39
C ARG A 232 3.42 20.49 1.87
N ALA A 233 2.64 19.55 2.40
CA ALA A 233 1.24 19.38 2.04
C ALA A 233 0.41 20.63 2.40
N PHE A 234 0.66 21.23 3.55
CA PHE A 234 -0.01 22.45 3.98
C PHE A 234 0.35 23.65 3.10
N ASP A 235 1.63 23.82 2.79
CA ASP A 235 2.13 24.89 1.90
C ASP A 235 1.57 24.75 0.48
N GLN A 236 1.32 23.51 0.04
CA GLN A 236 0.68 23.20 -1.24
C GLN A 236 -0.86 23.20 -1.17
N ARG A 237 -1.46 23.68 -0.08
CA ARG A 237 -2.92 23.79 0.10
C ARG A 237 -3.65 22.43 0.04
N LEU A 238 -3.00 21.33 0.42
CA LEU A 238 -3.51 19.95 0.31
C LEU A 238 -4.04 19.35 1.62
N THR A 239 -3.74 19.94 2.78
CA THR A 239 -4.14 19.37 4.08
C THR A 239 -5.64 19.50 4.35
N PHE A 240 -6.21 20.63 3.94
CA PHE A 240 -7.63 20.93 4.12
C PHE A 240 -8.33 21.23 2.79
N THR A 241 -9.65 21.26 2.83
CA THR A 241 -10.53 21.71 1.74
C THR A 241 -11.79 22.33 2.34
N ILE A 242 -12.64 22.93 1.51
CA ILE A 242 -14.01 23.29 1.87
C ILE A 242 -14.95 22.24 1.30
N GLY A 243 -15.79 21.66 2.17
CA GLY A 243 -16.72 20.63 1.77
C GLY A 243 -17.76 20.32 2.84
N THR A 244 -18.17 19.05 2.88
CA THR A 244 -19.13 18.53 3.85
C THR A 244 -18.39 17.74 4.92
N SER A 245 -18.60 18.09 6.18
CA SER A 245 -18.04 17.36 7.31
C SER A 245 -18.64 15.96 7.39
N MET A 246 -17.79 14.92 7.32
CA MET A 246 -18.23 13.53 7.43
C MET A 246 -18.83 13.17 8.80
N THR A 247 -18.42 13.86 9.85
CA THR A 247 -18.88 13.59 11.22
C THR A 247 -20.16 14.30 11.59
N THR A 248 -20.40 15.50 11.03
CA THR A 248 -21.54 16.35 11.39
C THR A 248 -22.55 16.54 10.28
N GLY A 249 -22.23 16.15 9.04
CA GLY A 249 -23.03 16.40 7.85
C GLY A 249 -23.09 17.87 7.41
N ARG A 250 -22.40 18.78 8.10
CA ARG A 250 -22.44 20.21 7.80
C ARG A 250 -21.63 20.53 6.53
N SER A 251 -22.28 21.16 5.54
CA SER A 251 -21.63 21.66 4.32
C SER A 251 -21.05 23.06 4.48
N ASN A 252 -20.21 23.48 3.53
CA ASN A 252 -19.54 24.79 3.49
C ASN A 252 -18.64 25.02 4.72
N VAL A 253 -17.92 23.99 5.13
CA VAL A 253 -16.97 24.06 6.25
C VAL A 253 -15.60 23.55 5.84
N ILE A 254 -14.58 23.98 6.58
CA ILE A 254 -13.21 23.48 6.41
C ILE A 254 -13.14 22.04 6.93
N THR A 255 -12.70 21.11 6.08
CA THR A 255 -12.55 19.68 6.38
C THR A 255 -11.15 19.19 6.05
N TRP A 256 -10.76 18.05 6.65
CA TRP A 256 -9.55 17.35 6.21
C TRP A 256 -9.71 16.93 4.74
N ASN A 257 -8.60 16.87 4.01
CA ASN A 257 -8.57 16.51 2.60
C ASN A 257 -7.72 15.24 2.40
N ASP A 258 -8.26 14.08 2.82
CA ASP A 258 -7.68 12.73 2.67
C ASP A 258 -6.24 12.53 3.17
N ILE A 259 -5.75 13.39 4.07
CA ILE A 259 -4.52 13.18 4.83
C ILE A 259 -4.92 13.00 6.28
N HIS A 260 -4.83 11.76 6.78
CA HIS A 260 -5.28 11.44 8.13
C HIS A 260 -4.33 12.01 9.18
N HIS A 261 -4.92 12.70 10.14
CA HIS A 261 -4.22 13.25 11.29
C HIS A 261 -4.68 12.55 12.56
N LYS A 262 -3.74 12.34 13.47
CA LYS A 262 -4.05 11.88 14.82
C LYS A 262 -4.52 13.05 15.67
N THR A 263 -5.83 13.18 15.84
CA THR A 263 -6.46 14.29 16.56
C THR A 263 -6.68 13.99 18.05
N ASN A 264 -6.39 12.77 18.48
CA ASN A 264 -6.37 12.36 19.89
C ASN A 264 -5.05 11.68 20.24
N THR A 265 -4.63 11.75 21.49
CA THR A 265 -3.47 11.03 22.02
C THR A 265 -3.82 9.62 22.52
N TRP A 266 -5.10 9.22 22.43
CA TRP A 266 -5.64 7.97 22.98
C TRP A 266 -6.75 7.39 22.09
N GLY A 267 -7.24 6.20 22.42
CA GLY A 267 -8.38 5.55 21.76
C GLY A 267 -8.04 4.83 20.44
N GLY A 268 -6.76 4.80 20.06
CA GLY A 268 -6.31 4.10 18.87
C GLY A 268 -6.98 4.58 17.58
N PRO A 269 -6.96 3.78 16.50
CA PRO A 269 -7.45 4.19 15.19
C PRO A 269 -8.91 4.64 15.16
N GLN A 270 -9.78 4.00 15.96
CA GLN A 270 -11.23 4.26 16.00
C GLN A 270 -11.56 5.68 16.48
N PHE A 271 -10.72 6.24 17.35
CA PHE A 271 -10.86 7.60 17.86
C PHE A 271 -9.82 8.55 17.25
N PHE A 272 -9.25 8.21 16.10
CA PHE A 272 -8.22 9.01 15.44
C PHE A 272 -7.03 9.32 16.36
N GLY A 273 -6.65 8.36 17.20
CA GLY A 273 -5.56 8.53 18.16
C GLY A 273 -4.63 7.32 18.26
N TYR A 274 -3.92 7.24 19.38
CA TYR A 274 -2.87 6.25 19.64
C TYR A 274 -3.33 5.22 20.70
N PRO A 275 -2.76 4.01 20.74
CA PRO A 275 -1.70 3.49 19.87
C PRO A 275 -2.22 3.15 18.48
N ASP A 276 -1.40 3.37 17.45
CA ASP A 276 -1.68 2.97 16.06
C ASP A 276 -0.36 2.71 15.33
N PRO A 277 0.15 1.46 15.35
CA PRO A 277 1.49 1.15 14.87
C PRO A 277 1.67 1.32 13.37
N SER A 278 0.60 1.35 12.57
CA SER A 278 0.70 1.56 11.11
C SER A 278 0.39 2.98 10.68
N TYR A 279 0.11 3.91 11.61
CA TYR A 279 -0.26 5.27 11.24
C TYR A 279 0.82 6.01 10.45
N LEU A 280 2.07 6.03 10.95
CA LEU A 280 3.15 6.80 10.31
C LEU A 280 3.43 6.29 8.89
N GLN A 281 3.34 4.98 8.65
CA GLN A 281 3.41 4.42 7.30
C GLN A 281 2.24 4.90 6.44
N ARG A 282 1.00 4.70 6.90
CA ARG A 282 -0.20 5.04 6.12
C ARG A 282 -0.26 6.52 5.73
N VAL A 283 0.06 7.44 6.65
CA VAL A 283 0.03 8.88 6.33
C VAL A 283 1.10 9.25 5.30
N GLN A 284 2.27 8.60 5.29
CA GLN A 284 3.27 8.79 4.24
C GLN A 284 2.77 8.29 2.87
N GLU A 285 2.01 7.19 2.85
CA GLU A 285 1.37 6.69 1.62
C GLU A 285 0.31 7.66 1.11
N GLU A 286 -0.55 8.18 1.99
CA GLU A 286 -1.56 9.20 1.65
C GLU A 286 -0.94 10.50 1.12
N LEU A 287 0.16 10.94 1.73
CA LEU A 287 0.94 12.10 1.28
C LEU A 287 1.55 11.86 -0.10
N ARG A 288 2.14 10.68 -0.32
CA ARG A 288 2.70 10.28 -1.62
C ARG A 288 1.62 10.21 -2.70
N ASP A 289 0.43 9.72 -2.38
CA ASP A 289 -0.72 9.68 -3.31
C ASP A 289 -1.21 11.08 -3.70
N LYS A 290 -0.88 12.10 -2.90
CA LYS A 290 -1.07 13.53 -3.20
C LYS A 290 0.16 14.20 -3.82
N GLY A 291 1.17 13.43 -4.21
CA GLY A 291 2.39 13.96 -4.82
C GLY A 291 3.36 14.61 -3.84
N ILE A 292 3.21 14.36 -2.53
CA ILE A 292 4.11 14.87 -1.49
C ILE A 292 5.13 13.78 -1.13
N THR A 293 6.35 13.93 -1.63
CA THR A 293 7.51 13.07 -1.39
C THR A 293 8.64 13.85 -0.70
N GLU A 294 9.77 13.22 -0.41
CA GLU A 294 10.93 13.86 0.24
C GLU A 294 11.79 14.70 -0.72
N ASP A 295 11.51 14.65 -2.02
CA ASP A 295 12.34 15.22 -3.09
C ASP A 295 12.30 16.75 -3.19
#